data_AF-A0A166YYF3-F1
#
_entry.id   AF-A0A166YYF3-F1
#
_cell.length_a   1.000
_cell.length_b   1.000
_cell.length_c   1.000
_cell.angle_alpha   90.00
_cell.angle_beta   90.00
_cell.angle_gamma   90.00
#
_symmetry.space_group_name_H-M   'P 1'
#
loop_
_entity.id
_entity.type
_entity.pdbx_description
1 polymer ?
#
loop_
_entity_poly.entity_id
_entity_poly.type
_entity_poly.pdbx_seq_one_letter_code
_entity_poly.pdbx_strand_id
1 'polypeptide(L)'
;MAKIKIGAVSFLCAYLVGCGGGSGADSNSNQPNTQNTSPICSATTFVTPRGSGDIAISSALQCMDADGDTLSFTPSTISSNGVITGEYSIDVSVSDGRGGQTTVQLPYQITNQLPQCSQSTAPTVTAKSGALVIESYLTCSDPNGDNIQLNPQSIDISNLANGNYQQQINFSDGELNVSLVFEYTVSDDAQVEITRCERITQSVALSPESDVTVTCDANYAYVTSDTYPDHDLMNGITATNEQIPVPAVGYAAPIKLEPHTAANPTTIDAALGVAVNGVPIYDYSAAGELDLFNYDPSIDTVKLGQLDNCGGHAGRGDDYHYHAAPTCMMASMENLTDESIIGWGYDGYPLYGFNHPDGSAIVEGDLELCNGYPDETYGYRYHLSTTPPYVFQCLVGEVDTNVLPRVAPLTGGADRGDLRPPAGDVQNLTHTVSSDGKRTMSYDYQGENYYVTYTPSTEKANCYEFEMKAISNNGAIQTGTYCR
;
A
#
# COMPACT_ATOMS: atom_id res chain seq x y z
N MET A 1 -49.17 7.76 -3.54
CA MET A 1 -49.96 6.59 -3.99
C MET A 1 -49.09 5.35 -3.76
N ALA A 2 -49.47 4.28 -3.07
CA ALA A 2 -50.52 4.02 -2.10
C ALA A 2 -49.91 3.06 -1.06
N LYS A 3 -50.08 3.37 0.23
CA LYS A 3 -49.80 2.49 1.39
C LYS A 3 -51.03 1.66 1.66
N ILE A 4 -50.90 0.36 1.97
CA ILE A 4 -51.85 -0.36 2.83
C ILE A 4 -51.07 -1.28 3.78
N LYS A 5 -51.61 -1.37 5.00
CA LYS A 5 -51.06 -1.85 6.27
C LYS A 5 -52.08 -2.83 6.86
N ILE A 6 -51.65 -3.66 7.84
CA ILE A 6 -52.47 -4.37 8.87
C ILE A 6 -53.04 -5.72 8.39
N GLY A 7 -53.06 -6.82 9.16
CA GLY A 7 -52.71 -7.03 10.57
C GLY A 7 -52.79 -8.50 11.00
N ALA A 8 -52.32 -8.75 12.23
CA ALA A 8 -52.33 -10.04 12.91
C ALA A 8 -53.72 -10.44 13.42
N VAL A 9 -54.01 -11.75 13.44
CA VAL A 9 -55.13 -12.33 14.21
C VAL A 9 -54.71 -13.70 14.74
N SER A 10 -54.74 -13.84 16.07
CA SER A 10 -54.76 -15.11 16.81
C SER A 10 -56.13 -15.77 16.67
N PHE A 11 -56.18 -17.11 16.58
CA PHE A 11 -57.42 -17.84 16.84
C PHE A 11 -57.20 -18.98 17.83
N LEU A 12 -57.69 -18.71 19.03
CA LEU A 12 -58.11 -19.64 20.07
C LEU A 12 -59.36 -20.38 19.56
N CYS A 13 -59.46 -21.70 19.72
CA CYS A 13 -60.75 -22.37 19.63
C CYS A 13 -60.86 -23.48 20.67
N ALA A 14 -61.87 -23.33 21.52
CA ALA A 14 -62.24 -24.21 22.61
C ALA A 14 -63.47 -25.05 22.21
N TYR A 15 -63.43 -26.35 22.55
CA TYR A 15 -64.43 -27.19 23.20
C TYR A 15 -65.94 -27.25 22.80
N LEU A 16 -66.49 -28.46 23.08
CA LEU A 16 -67.90 -28.90 23.29
C LEU A 16 -68.50 -29.70 22.09
N VAL A 17 -69.22 -30.84 22.21
CA VAL A 17 -70.09 -31.49 23.23
C VAL A 17 -70.12 -33.02 22.93
N GLY A 18 -69.99 -33.97 23.90
CA GLY A 18 -71.06 -34.66 24.68
C GLY A 18 -71.31 -36.11 24.18
N CYS A 19 -71.82 -37.12 24.90
CA CYS A 19 -72.44 -37.24 26.23
C CYS A 19 -72.49 -38.75 26.64
N GLY A 20 -72.67 -39.03 27.95
CA GLY A 20 -73.11 -40.33 28.52
C GLY A 20 -72.00 -41.12 29.22
N GLY A 21 -72.08 -41.52 30.48
CA GLY A 21 -73.07 -41.39 31.55
C GLY A 21 -72.42 -41.97 32.81
N GLY A 22 -72.64 -41.37 33.97
CA GLY A 22 -72.10 -41.85 35.23
C GLY A 22 -73.02 -42.87 35.91
N SER A 23 -72.43 -43.84 36.61
CA SER A 23 -72.80 -44.22 37.98
C SER A 23 -71.98 -45.42 38.47
N GLY A 24 -71.38 -45.28 39.65
CA GLY A 24 -71.36 -46.39 40.63
C GLY A 24 -70.02 -47.06 40.94
N ALA A 25 -69.31 -46.44 41.87
CA ALA A 25 -68.68 -47.03 43.06
C ALA A 25 -67.64 -48.19 42.97
N ASP A 26 -66.57 -47.91 43.74
CA ASP A 26 -65.73 -48.82 44.52
C ASP A 26 -64.83 -49.83 43.79
N SER A 27 -63.53 -49.51 43.77
CA SER A 27 -62.58 -50.34 44.51
C SER A 27 -61.22 -49.66 44.62
N ASN A 28 -60.89 -49.32 45.86
CA ASN A 28 -59.57 -49.33 46.48
C ASN A 28 -58.47 -50.02 45.63
N SER A 29 -57.48 -49.26 45.18
CA SER A 29 -56.16 -49.80 44.89
C SER A 29 -55.10 -48.83 45.40
N ASN A 30 -54.47 -49.24 46.50
CA ASN A 30 -53.13 -48.82 46.91
C ASN A 30 -52.28 -48.49 45.68
N GLN A 31 -51.83 -47.24 45.59
CA GLN A 31 -50.71 -46.85 44.74
C GLN A 31 -49.51 -47.74 45.13
N PRO A 32 -48.99 -48.58 44.22
CA PRO A 32 -47.67 -49.16 44.42
C PRO A 32 -46.69 -48.01 44.30
N ASN A 33 -45.83 -47.87 45.32
CA ASN A 33 -44.56 -47.16 45.20
C ASN A 33 -43.86 -47.73 43.95
N THR A 34 -43.90 -47.02 42.82
CA THR A 34 -43.22 -47.43 41.60
C THR A 34 -41.74 -47.46 41.93
N GLN A 35 -41.17 -48.66 42.01
CA GLN A 35 -39.78 -48.87 42.34
C GLN A 35 -38.94 -48.22 41.24
N ASN A 36 -38.42 -47.02 41.48
CA ASN A 36 -37.61 -46.27 40.54
C ASN A 36 -36.35 -47.07 40.18
N THR A 37 -36.21 -47.44 38.92
CA THR A 37 -35.09 -48.22 38.41
C THR A 37 -34.05 -47.32 37.75
N SER A 38 -32.77 -47.49 38.08
CA SER A 38 -31.71 -46.72 37.42
C SER A 38 -31.68 -47.00 35.91
N PRO A 39 -31.38 -45.99 35.07
CA PRO A 39 -31.28 -46.17 33.64
C PRO A 39 -30.15 -47.14 33.26
N ILE A 40 -30.36 -47.91 32.19
CA ILE A 40 -29.35 -48.80 31.61
C ILE A 40 -28.85 -48.17 30.31
N CYS A 41 -27.55 -47.94 30.22
CA CYS A 41 -26.93 -47.27 29.07
C CYS A 41 -25.81 -48.12 28.47
N SER A 42 -25.69 -48.05 27.14
CA SER A 42 -24.53 -48.50 26.39
C SER A 42 -23.99 -47.37 25.52
N ALA A 43 -22.67 -47.23 25.47
CA ALA A 43 -21.98 -46.23 24.66
C ALA A 43 -21.49 -46.83 23.35
N THR A 44 -21.53 -46.03 22.27
CA THR A 44 -20.88 -46.34 21.00
C THR A 44 -19.78 -45.30 20.76
N THR A 45 -18.58 -45.75 20.37
CA THR A 45 -17.51 -44.83 20.00
C THR A 45 -17.95 -43.95 18.84
N PHE A 46 -17.70 -42.64 18.95
CA PHE A 46 -17.90 -41.72 17.84
C PHE A 46 -16.58 -41.02 17.48
N VAL A 47 -16.50 -40.61 16.21
CA VAL A 47 -15.35 -39.91 15.65
C VAL A 47 -15.81 -38.52 15.26
N THR A 48 -15.06 -37.50 15.69
CA THR A 48 -15.36 -36.11 15.35
C THR A 48 -14.10 -35.40 14.86
N PRO A 49 -14.22 -34.57 13.82
CA PRO A 49 -13.15 -33.65 13.49
C PRO A 49 -12.93 -32.59 14.57
N ARG A 50 -11.68 -32.19 14.77
CA ARG A 50 -11.31 -31.03 15.59
C ARG A 50 -12.00 -29.76 15.04
N GLY A 51 -12.44 -28.86 15.91
CA GLY A 51 -13.11 -27.61 15.48
C GLY A 51 -14.59 -27.77 15.08
N SER A 52 -15.20 -28.94 15.32
CA SER A 52 -16.64 -29.18 15.05
C SER A 52 -17.57 -28.54 16.09
N GLY A 53 -17.04 -27.79 17.06
CA GLY A 53 -17.81 -27.19 18.14
C GLY A 53 -18.24 -28.19 19.21
N ASP A 54 -19.39 -27.91 19.83
CA ASP A 54 -19.95 -28.71 20.91
C ASP A 54 -20.85 -29.82 20.36
N ILE A 55 -20.52 -31.06 20.72
CA ILE A 55 -21.14 -32.27 20.21
C ILE A 55 -22.06 -32.84 21.28
N ALA A 56 -23.35 -32.97 20.97
CA ALA A 56 -24.31 -33.58 21.87
C ALA A 56 -24.00 -35.07 22.05
N ILE A 57 -23.84 -35.51 23.30
CA ILE A 57 -23.49 -36.91 23.58
C ILE A 57 -24.71 -37.86 23.51
N SER A 58 -25.92 -37.30 23.51
CA SER A 58 -27.17 -38.06 23.52
C SER A 58 -27.34 -38.96 22.28
N SER A 59 -26.70 -38.63 21.15
CA SER A 59 -26.72 -39.48 19.96
C SER A 59 -25.72 -40.64 20.00
N ALA A 60 -24.73 -40.59 20.90
CA ALA A 60 -23.70 -41.63 21.06
C ALA A 60 -24.02 -42.62 22.20
N LEU A 61 -25.09 -42.34 22.96
CA LEU A 61 -25.55 -43.17 24.07
C LEU A 61 -26.91 -43.78 23.74
N GLN A 62 -27.01 -45.10 23.89
CA GLN A 62 -28.29 -45.81 23.89
C GLN A 62 -28.66 -46.10 25.32
N CYS A 63 -29.60 -45.33 25.86
CA CYS A 63 -30.09 -45.47 27.23
C CYS A 63 -31.56 -45.85 27.23
N MET A 64 -31.93 -46.79 28.09
CA MET A 64 -33.31 -47.19 28.32
C MET A 64 -33.63 -47.06 29.80
N ASP A 65 -34.78 -46.47 30.06
CA ASP A 65 -35.38 -46.38 31.38
C ASP A 65 -36.61 -47.29 31.41
N ALA A 66 -36.69 -48.20 32.39
CA ALA A 66 -37.80 -49.17 32.44
C ALA A 66 -39.12 -48.53 32.88
N ASP A 67 -39.03 -47.38 33.56
CA ASP A 67 -40.17 -46.64 34.10
C ASP A 67 -40.62 -45.49 33.16
N GLY A 68 -39.89 -45.27 32.06
CA GLY A 68 -40.20 -44.31 31.00
C GLY A 68 -39.84 -42.87 31.35
N ASP A 69 -38.96 -42.66 32.34
CA ASP A 69 -38.57 -41.34 32.80
C ASP A 69 -37.64 -40.60 31.83
N THR A 70 -37.68 -39.27 31.89
CA THR A 70 -36.87 -38.41 31.00
C THR A 70 -35.43 -38.37 31.51
N LEU A 71 -34.50 -38.79 30.65
CA LEU A 71 -33.09 -38.87 31.00
C LEU A 71 -32.34 -37.55 30.83
N SER A 72 -31.42 -37.29 31.75
CA SER A 72 -30.49 -36.16 31.71
C SER A 72 -29.05 -36.66 31.71
N PHE A 73 -28.17 -35.94 31.00
CA PHE A 73 -26.77 -36.35 30.77
C PHE A 73 -25.81 -35.27 31.28
N THR A 74 -24.81 -35.66 32.06
CA THR A 74 -23.78 -34.75 32.58
C THR A 74 -22.38 -35.33 32.33
N PRO A 75 -21.51 -34.65 31.53
CA PRO A 75 -21.83 -33.48 30.71
C PRO A 75 -22.82 -33.82 29.59
N SER A 76 -23.55 -32.83 29.05
CA SER A 76 -24.47 -33.05 27.92
C SER A 76 -23.81 -32.86 26.55
N THR A 77 -22.62 -32.25 26.53
CA THR A 77 -21.82 -32.01 25.33
C THR A 77 -20.34 -32.28 25.56
N ILE A 78 -19.62 -32.54 24.47
CA ILE A 78 -18.15 -32.58 24.41
C ILE A 78 -17.70 -31.54 23.40
N SER A 79 -16.72 -30.69 23.74
CA SER A 79 -16.18 -29.70 22.82
C SER A 79 -14.97 -30.27 22.07
N SER A 80 -14.92 -30.08 20.75
CA SER A 80 -13.77 -30.44 19.93
C SER A 80 -12.90 -29.23 19.53
N ASN A 81 -13.23 -28.04 20.02
CA ASN A 81 -12.47 -26.81 19.74
C ASN A 81 -11.17 -26.76 20.55
N GLY A 82 -10.03 -26.61 19.87
CA GLY A 82 -8.71 -26.48 20.52
C GLY A 82 -8.20 -27.74 21.21
N VAL A 83 -8.79 -28.91 20.95
CA VAL A 83 -8.36 -30.20 21.51
C VAL A 83 -7.45 -30.90 20.51
N ILE A 84 -6.30 -31.41 20.97
CA ILE A 84 -5.33 -32.14 20.14
C ILE A 84 -5.93 -33.43 19.58
N THR A 85 -5.43 -33.91 18.45
CA THR A 85 -5.90 -35.15 17.83
C THR A 85 -5.53 -36.37 18.67
N GLY A 86 -6.41 -37.37 18.74
CA GLY A 86 -6.19 -38.54 19.58
C GLY A 86 -7.46 -39.27 20.02
N GLU A 87 -7.24 -40.33 20.79
CA GLU A 87 -8.31 -41.11 21.42
C GLU A 87 -8.56 -40.63 22.85
N TYR A 88 -9.84 -40.51 23.20
CA TYR A 88 -10.29 -39.98 24.47
C TYR A 88 -11.42 -40.83 25.04
N SER A 89 -11.69 -40.62 26.33
CA SER A 89 -12.77 -41.27 27.04
C SER A 89 -13.29 -40.32 28.11
N ILE A 90 -14.62 -40.25 28.25
CA ILE A 90 -15.28 -39.42 29.27
C ILE A 90 -16.34 -40.22 30.01
N ASP A 91 -16.40 -40.03 31.32
CA ASP A 91 -17.46 -40.60 32.14
C ASP A 91 -18.71 -39.72 32.05
N VAL A 92 -19.79 -40.28 31.52
CA VAL A 92 -21.09 -39.61 31.41
C VAL A 92 -21.99 -40.12 32.51
N SER A 93 -22.47 -39.21 33.34
CA SER A 93 -23.51 -39.51 34.31
C SER A 93 -24.89 -39.35 33.69
N VAL A 94 -25.72 -40.40 33.78
CA VAL A 94 -27.09 -40.43 33.27
C VAL A 94 -28.05 -40.58 34.43
N SER A 95 -28.97 -39.61 34.59
CA SER A 95 -29.96 -39.60 35.68
C SER A 95 -31.38 -39.53 35.14
N ASP A 96 -32.28 -40.26 35.80
CA ASP A 96 -33.73 -40.27 35.57
C ASP A 96 -34.48 -39.10 36.24
N GLY A 97 -33.78 -38.25 37.01
CA GLY A 97 -34.37 -37.14 37.76
C GLY A 97 -35.20 -37.55 38.99
N ARG A 98 -35.26 -38.83 39.32
CA ARG A 98 -36.01 -39.42 40.44
C ARG A 98 -35.14 -40.22 41.43
N GLY A 99 -33.83 -40.20 41.22
CA GLY A 99 -32.83 -40.73 42.14
C GLY A 99 -32.11 -41.97 41.62
N GLY A 100 -32.47 -42.49 40.45
CA GLY A 100 -31.70 -43.48 39.72
C GLY A 100 -30.64 -42.80 38.85
N GLN A 101 -29.45 -43.37 38.90
CA GLN A 101 -28.28 -42.85 38.21
C GLN A 101 -27.41 -44.01 37.77
N THR A 102 -26.81 -43.88 36.59
CA THR A 102 -25.74 -44.74 36.11
C THR A 102 -24.61 -43.89 35.54
N THR A 103 -23.41 -44.45 35.50
CA THR A 103 -22.26 -43.82 34.83
C THR A 103 -21.80 -44.74 33.71
N VAL A 104 -21.71 -44.18 32.50
CA VAL A 104 -21.23 -44.90 31.32
C VAL A 104 -19.98 -44.21 30.79
N GLN A 105 -18.97 -45.00 30.50
CA GLN A 105 -17.74 -44.51 29.88
C GLN A 105 -17.95 -44.41 28.37
N LEU A 106 -17.82 -43.20 27.81
CA LEU A 106 -18.00 -42.92 26.39
C LEU A 106 -16.62 -42.71 25.73
N PRO A 107 -16.11 -43.68 24.95
CA PRO A 107 -14.93 -43.48 24.12
C PRO A 107 -15.26 -42.57 22.93
N TYR A 108 -14.32 -41.70 22.56
CA TYR A 108 -14.43 -40.87 21.35
C TYR A 108 -13.05 -40.58 20.75
N GLN A 109 -13.02 -40.29 19.45
CA GLN A 109 -11.79 -39.93 18.74
C GLN A 109 -11.92 -38.54 18.14
N ILE A 110 -10.88 -37.72 18.32
CA ILE A 110 -10.73 -36.45 17.62
C ILE A 110 -9.73 -36.63 16.49
N THR A 111 -10.20 -36.42 15.26
CA THR A 111 -9.38 -36.57 14.05
C THR A 111 -9.01 -35.21 13.48
N ASN A 112 -7.84 -35.16 12.83
CA ASN A 112 -7.48 -34.03 11.99
C ASN A 112 -8.31 -34.00 10.70
N GLN A 113 -8.43 -32.84 10.06
CA GLN A 113 -8.98 -32.72 8.71
C GLN A 113 -7.88 -32.29 7.75
N LEU A 114 -8.00 -32.72 6.49
CA LEU A 114 -7.02 -32.36 5.48
C LEU A 114 -7.06 -30.85 5.22
N PRO A 115 -5.91 -30.16 5.17
CA PRO A 115 -5.87 -28.79 4.72
C PRO A 115 -6.33 -28.72 3.26
N GLN A 116 -6.83 -27.56 2.85
CA GLN A 116 -7.32 -27.30 1.50
C GLN A 116 -6.57 -26.11 0.92
N CYS A 117 -5.84 -26.33 -0.17
CA CYS A 117 -5.26 -25.25 -0.97
C CYS A 117 -5.78 -25.36 -2.40
N SER A 118 -6.19 -24.24 -2.97
CA SER A 118 -6.58 -24.13 -4.38
C SER A 118 -5.82 -22.98 -5.03
N GLN A 119 -5.36 -23.23 -6.25
CA GLN A 119 -4.82 -22.18 -7.09
C GLN A 119 -5.97 -21.36 -7.69
N SER A 120 -5.98 -20.05 -7.44
CA SER A 120 -7.04 -19.16 -7.95
C SER A 120 -6.89 -18.90 -9.46
N THR A 121 -5.65 -18.73 -9.91
CA THR A 121 -5.27 -18.45 -11.30
C THR A 121 -3.86 -18.96 -11.58
N ALA A 122 -3.61 -19.42 -12.80
CA ALA A 122 -2.26 -19.74 -13.30
C ALA A 122 -1.52 -18.42 -13.60
N PRO A 123 -0.42 -18.10 -12.89
CA PRO A 123 0.31 -16.87 -13.18
C PRO A 123 1.11 -17.00 -14.47
N THR A 124 1.17 -15.90 -15.22
CA THR A 124 2.13 -15.72 -16.30
C THR A 124 3.26 -14.84 -15.76
N VAL A 125 4.49 -15.33 -15.79
CA VAL A 125 5.66 -14.70 -15.19
C VAL A 125 6.73 -14.43 -16.25
N THR A 126 7.44 -13.32 -16.09
CA THR A 126 8.52 -12.94 -17.00
C THR A 126 9.67 -13.94 -16.89
N ALA A 127 10.22 -14.34 -18.04
CA ALA A 127 11.41 -15.17 -18.04
C ALA A 127 12.54 -14.51 -17.24
N LYS A 128 13.34 -15.31 -16.54
CA LYS A 128 14.51 -14.87 -15.76
C LYS A 128 14.22 -13.99 -14.54
N SER A 129 12.97 -13.87 -14.09
CA SER A 129 12.56 -13.08 -12.90
C SER A 129 13.05 -13.63 -11.53
N GLY A 130 14.15 -14.38 -11.48
CA GLY A 130 14.69 -14.95 -10.23
C GLY A 130 13.79 -16.03 -9.65
N ALA A 131 12.91 -15.69 -8.71
CA ALA A 131 12.06 -16.62 -7.96
C ALA A 131 10.59 -16.23 -7.97
N LEU A 132 9.72 -17.19 -8.29
CA LEU A 132 8.26 -17.07 -8.20
C LEU A 132 7.80 -17.48 -6.80
N VAL A 133 7.32 -16.53 -6.00
CA VAL A 133 6.73 -16.79 -4.68
C VAL A 133 5.35 -17.43 -4.87
N ILE A 134 5.12 -18.61 -4.30
CA ILE A 134 3.91 -19.42 -4.57
C ILE A 134 2.71 -18.94 -3.73
N GLU A 135 2.97 -18.48 -2.51
CA GLU A 135 1.90 -18.16 -1.54
C GLU A 135 0.93 -17.09 -2.02
N SER A 136 1.38 -16.15 -2.87
CA SER A 136 0.56 -15.09 -3.45
C SER A 136 -0.47 -15.59 -4.46
N TYR A 137 -0.37 -16.85 -4.92
CA TYR A 137 -1.25 -17.44 -5.94
C TYR A 137 -2.10 -18.61 -5.41
N LEU A 138 -1.97 -18.94 -4.13
CA LEU A 138 -2.73 -20.01 -3.49
C LEU A 138 -3.67 -19.43 -2.42
N THR A 139 -4.91 -19.91 -2.44
CA THR A 139 -5.82 -19.75 -1.30
C THR A 139 -5.79 -21.03 -0.49
N CYS A 140 -5.21 -20.97 0.70
CA CYS A 140 -5.08 -22.09 1.61
C CYS A 140 -5.95 -21.86 2.85
N SER A 141 -6.66 -22.91 3.27
CA SER A 141 -7.49 -22.92 4.48
C SER A 141 -7.37 -24.26 5.16
N ASP A 142 -7.26 -24.24 6.48
CA ASP A 142 -7.31 -25.44 7.30
C ASP A 142 -8.61 -25.44 8.10
N PRO A 143 -9.45 -26.49 7.98
CA PRO A 143 -10.70 -26.57 8.75
C PRO A 143 -10.52 -26.55 10.26
N ASN A 144 -9.33 -26.91 10.75
CA ASN A 144 -9.00 -26.97 12.17
C ASN A 144 -8.31 -25.69 12.68
N GLY A 145 -8.00 -24.75 11.78
CA GLY A 145 -7.35 -23.48 12.09
C GLY A 145 -5.83 -23.59 12.29
N ASP A 146 -5.22 -24.69 11.85
CA ASP A 146 -3.77 -24.86 11.92
C ASP A 146 -3.05 -24.05 10.83
N ASN A 147 -1.78 -23.72 11.10
CA ASN A 147 -0.95 -23.00 10.13
C ASN A 147 -0.50 -23.95 9.01
N ILE A 148 -0.72 -23.54 7.76
CA ILE A 148 -0.33 -24.31 6.58
C ILE A 148 1.09 -23.96 6.16
N GLN A 149 1.95 -24.97 6.04
CA GLN A 149 3.31 -24.89 5.50
C GLN A 149 3.31 -25.32 4.04
N LEU A 150 3.96 -24.54 3.17
CA LEU A 150 4.10 -24.84 1.73
C LEU A 150 5.52 -25.30 1.40
N ASN A 151 5.66 -26.31 0.55
CA ASN A 151 6.93 -26.79 0.05
C ASN A 151 6.88 -27.18 -1.44
N PRO A 152 7.62 -26.50 -2.32
CA PRO A 152 8.47 -25.34 -2.04
C PRO A 152 7.65 -24.06 -1.72
N GLN A 153 8.29 -23.06 -1.09
CA GLN A 153 7.69 -21.72 -0.91
C GLN A 153 7.85 -20.82 -2.15
N SER A 154 8.90 -21.06 -2.93
CA SER A 154 9.15 -20.39 -4.19
C SER A 154 9.71 -21.34 -5.26
N ILE A 155 9.54 -20.97 -6.53
CA ILE A 155 10.06 -21.70 -7.68
C ILE A 155 11.15 -20.85 -8.33
N ASP A 156 12.35 -21.39 -8.47
CA ASP A 156 13.41 -20.74 -9.25
C ASP A 156 13.06 -20.82 -10.74
N ILE A 157 12.86 -19.65 -11.36
CA ILE A 157 12.50 -19.49 -12.76
C ILE A 157 13.60 -18.78 -13.57
N SER A 158 14.77 -18.57 -12.96
CA SER A 158 15.89 -17.82 -13.56
C SER A 158 16.40 -18.42 -14.88
N ASN A 159 16.24 -19.74 -15.08
CA ASN A 159 16.76 -20.48 -16.21
C ASN A 159 15.68 -21.13 -17.09
N LEU A 160 14.40 -20.75 -16.91
CA LEU A 160 13.30 -21.31 -17.71
C LEU A 160 13.12 -20.52 -19.01
N ALA A 161 12.80 -21.24 -20.08
CA ALA A 161 12.43 -20.67 -21.37
C ALA A 161 10.91 -20.40 -21.42
N ASN A 162 10.44 -19.71 -22.45
CA ASN A 162 9.00 -19.48 -22.61
C ASN A 162 8.24 -20.81 -22.75
N GLY A 163 7.18 -20.97 -21.96
CA GLY A 163 6.38 -22.19 -21.96
C GLY A 163 5.47 -22.32 -20.74
N ASN A 164 4.63 -23.35 -20.77
CA ASN A 164 3.77 -23.72 -19.64
C ASN A 164 4.48 -24.78 -18.80
N TYR A 165 4.43 -24.58 -17.48
CA TYR A 165 5.11 -25.41 -16.50
C TYR A 165 4.13 -25.85 -15.42
N GLN A 166 4.43 -27.01 -14.84
CA GLN A 166 3.71 -27.57 -13.71
C GLN A 166 4.72 -27.91 -12.62
N GLN A 167 4.42 -27.52 -11.39
CA GLN A 167 5.21 -27.85 -10.21
C GLN A 167 4.31 -28.48 -9.16
N GLN A 168 4.73 -29.62 -8.61
CA GLN A 168 4.02 -30.20 -7.47
C GLN A 168 4.35 -29.39 -6.21
N ILE A 169 3.33 -28.86 -5.55
CA ILE A 169 3.44 -28.18 -4.26
C ILE A 169 2.84 -29.08 -3.20
N ASN A 170 3.64 -29.38 -2.17
CA ASN A 170 3.18 -30.10 -1.00
C ASN A 170 2.81 -29.07 0.08
N PHE A 171 1.65 -29.24 0.69
CA PHE A 171 1.21 -28.40 1.79
C PHE A 171 0.77 -29.26 2.98
N SER A 172 1.07 -28.77 4.18
CA SER A 172 0.87 -29.52 5.42
C SER A 172 0.45 -28.60 6.55
N ASP A 173 -0.42 -29.10 7.42
CA ASP A 173 -0.79 -28.49 8.71
C ASP A 173 0.11 -28.98 9.87
N GLY A 174 1.12 -29.81 9.58
CA GLY A 174 2.00 -30.45 10.56
C GLY A 174 1.64 -31.90 10.91
N GLU A 175 0.42 -32.35 10.58
CA GLU A 175 -0.03 -33.73 10.81
C GLU A 175 -0.35 -34.46 9.49
N LEU A 176 -1.01 -33.77 8.56
CA LEU A 176 -1.42 -34.29 7.26
C LEU A 176 -0.69 -33.54 6.14
N ASN A 177 -0.48 -34.25 5.02
CA ASN A 177 0.21 -33.73 3.84
C ASN A 177 -0.67 -33.94 2.62
N VAL A 178 -0.81 -32.88 1.82
CA VAL A 178 -1.58 -32.89 0.57
C VAL A 178 -0.71 -32.28 -0.52
N SER A 179 -0.92 -32.71 -1.77
CA SER A 179 -0.21 -32.16 -2.93
C SER A 179 -1.20 -31.53 -3.90
N LEU A 180 -0.83 -30.39 -4.47
CA LEU A 180 -1.49 -29.79 -5.62
C LEU A 180 -0.51 -29.65 -6.77
N VAL A 181 -1.03 -29.69 -8.00
CA VAL A 181 -0.28 -29.33 -9.20
C VAL A 181 -0.45 -27.83 -9.40
N PHE A 182 0.64 -27.08 -9.28
CA PHE A 182 0.68 -25.65 -9.51
C PHE A 182 1.09 -25.39 -10.95
N GLU A 183 0.22 -24.73 -11.70
CA GLU A 183 0.44 -24.41 -13.11
C GLU A 183 0.90 -22.96 -13.25
N TYR A 184 1.91 -22.70 -14.07
CA TYR A 184 2.38 -21.34 -14.37
C TYR A 184 2.92 -21.27 -15.80
N THR A 185 2.90 -20.07 -16.38
CA THR A 185 3.44 -19.80 -17.71
C THR A 185 4.64 -18.89 -17.58
N VAL A 186 5.78 -19.28 -18.14
CA VAL A 186 6.92 -18.38 -18.35
C VAL A 186 6.76 -17.78 -19.74
N SER A 187 6.79 -16.46 -19.86
CA SER A 187 6.77 -15.78 -21.15
C SER A 187 7.60 -14.50 -21.08
N ASP A 188 8.44 -14.27 -22.09
CA ASP A 188 9.07 -12.96 -22.32
C ASP A 188 8.02 -11.86 -22.60
N ASP A 189 6.78 -12.25 -22.89
CA ASP A 189 5.62 -11.38 -23.17
C ASP A 189 4.74 -11.16 -21.91
N ALA A 190 5.11 -11.74 -20.77
CA ALA A 190 4.40 -11.57 -19.51
C ALA A 190 4.87 -10.30 -18.81
N GLN A 191 4.47 -9.15 -19.33
CA GLN A 191 4.05 -8.10 -18.43
C GLN A 191 2.83 -8.69 -17.71
N VAL A 192 2.96 -9.09 -16.44
CA VAL A 192 1.77 -9.01 -15.58
C VAL A 192 1.28 -7.59 -15.82
N GLU A 193 0.04 -7.41 -16.29
CA GLU A 193 -0.54 -6.07 -16.34
C GLU A 193 -0.72 -5.62 -14.90
N ILE A 194 0.39 -5.23 -14.29
CA ILE A 194 0.43 -4.47 -13.08
C ILE A 194 -0.26 -3.18 -13.41
N THR A 195 -1.21 -2.84 -12.54
CA THR A 195 -1.98 -1.61 -12.64
C THR A 195 -1.03 -0.43 -12.74
N ARG A 196 -1.51 0.68 -13.30
CA ARG A 196 -0.73 1.93 -13.34
C ARG A 196 -0.19 2.31 -11.96
N CYS A 197 -1.01 2.15 -10.93
CA CYS A 197 -0.64 2.37 -9.53
C CYS A 197 0.56 1.52 -9.10
N GLU A 198 0.56 0.23 -9.42
CA GLU A 198 1.67 -0.67 -9.10
C GLU A 198 2.94 -0.30 -9.89
N ARG A 199 2.84 0.11 -11.15
CA ARG A 199 4.00 0.62 -11.94
C ARG A 199 4.62 1.86 -11.30
N ILE A 200 3.79 2.82 -10.89
CA ILE A 200 4.26 4.03 -10.20
C ILE A 200 4.91 3.65 -8.88
N THR A 201 4.28 2.77 -8.10
CA THR A 201 4.82 2.27 -6.82
C THR A 201 6.18 1.59 -7.00
N GLN A 202 6.32 0.73 -8.01
CA GLN A 202 7.58 0.06 -8.32
C GLN A 202 8.66 1.05 -8.76
N SER A 203 8.33 2.05 -9.58
CA SER A 203 9.30 3.07 -10.00
C SER A 203 9.83 3.90 -8.82
N VAL A 204 8.96 4.27 -7.87
CA VAL A 204 9.35 4.99 -6.64
C VAL A 204 10.25 4.12 -5.77
N ALA A 205 9.96 2.82 -5.65
CA ALA A 205 10.78 1.89 -4.88
C ALA A 205 12.21 1.67 -5.44
N LEU A 206 12.51 2.15 -6.65
CA LEU A 206 13.87 2.16 -7.18
C LEU A 206 14.72 3.33 -6.66
N SER A 207 14.09 4.36 -6.11
CA SER A 207 14.77 5.48 -5.46
C SER A 207 15.29 5.06 -4.09
N PRO A 208 16.45 5.57 -3.62
CA PRO A 208 16.94 5.28 -2.26
C PRO A 208 16.16 6.00 -1.16
N GLU A 209 15.25 6.93 -1.50
CA GLU A 209 14.49 7.68 -0.49
C GLU A 209 13.50 6.80 0.26
N SER A 210 13.63 6.77 1.58
CA SER A 210 12.81 5.92 2.45
C SER A 210 11.50 6.55 2.93
N ASP A 211 11.35 7.86 2.76
CA ASP A 211 10.21 8.66 3.20
C ASP A 211 9.19 8.91 2.08
N VAL A 212 9.52 8.55 0.84
CA VAL A 212 8.61 8.68 -0.31
C VAL A 212 7.64 7.50 -0.34
N THR A 213 6.34 7.80 -0.42
CA THR A 213 5.28 6.78 -0.41
C THR A 213 4.30 6.99 -1.56
N VAL A 214 3.67 5.90 -2.01
CA VAL A 214 2.63 5.95 -3.06
C VAL A 214 1.31 5.43 -2.47
N THR A 215 0.25 6.21 -2.64
CA THR A 215 -1.13 5.80 -2.36
C THR A 215 -1.99 6.07 -3.58
N CYS A 216 -3.02 5.26 -3.83
CA CYS A 216 -3.84 5.41 -5.03
C CYS A 216 -5.33 5.48 -4.70
N ASP A 217 -6.05 6.35 -5.41
CA ASP A 217 -7.49 6.32 -5.50
C ASP A 217 -7.94 5.83 -6.90
N ALA A 218 -9.17 6.09 -7.29
CA ALA A 218 -9.70 5.67 -8.59
C ALA A 218 -9.12 6.44 -9.80
N ASN A 219 -8.57 7.63 -9.59
CA ASN A 219 -8.13 8.55 -10.64
C ASN A 219 -6.63 8.84 -10.59
N TYR A 220 -6.03 8.86 -9.39
CA TYR A 220 -4.65 9.30 -9.18
C TYR A 220 -3.85 8.33 -8.30
N ALA A 221 -2.55 8.23 -8.60
CA ALA A 221 -1.53 7.84 -7.64
C ALA A 221 -0.93 9.12 -7.02
N TYR A 222 -0.89 9.20 -5.70
CA TYR A 222 -0.27 10.29 -4.95
C TYR A 222 1.11 9.86 -4.48
N VAL A 223 2.15 10.42 -5.11
CA VAL A 223 3.54 10.30 -4.64
C VAL A 223 3.73 11.35 -3.54
N THR A 224 3.86 10.91 -2.30
CA THR A 224 3.95 11.78 -1.12
C THR A 224 5.39 11.82 -0.60
N SER A 225 5.92 13.01 -0.33
CA SER A 225 7.28 13.26 0.15
C SER A 225 7.35 14.53 1.02
N ASP A 226 8.55 14.91 1.44
CA ASP A 226 8.84 16.24 1.99
C ASP A 226 9.62 17.15 1.02
N THR A 227 9.81 16.75 -0.24
CA THR A 227 10.60 17.44 -1.29
C THR A 227 12.09 17.65 -0.99
N TYR A 228 12.62 17.08 0.10
CA TYR A 228 14.00 17.25 0.54
C TYR A 228 14.79 15.93 0.39
N PRO A 229 15.50 15.71 -0.74
CA PRO A 229 16.16 14.44 -1.00
C PRO A 229 17.48 14.28 -0.22
N ASP A 230 17.91 13.04 0.02
CA ASP A 230 19.17 12.70 0.70
C ASP A 230 20.36 12.69 -0.28
N HIS A 231 20.60 13.84 -0.90
CA HIS A 231 21.79 14.07 -1.73
C HIS A 231 22.35 15.50 -1.57
N ASP A 232 23.38 15.83 -2.35
CA ASP A 232 23.94 17.19 -2.35
C ASP A 232 22.90 18.23 -2.79
N LEU A 233 22.86 19.40 -2.15
CA LEU A 233 21.87 20.43 -2.45
C LEU A 233 22.55 21.79 -2.54
N MET A 234 22.12 22.63 -3.47
CA MET A 234 22.54 24.04 -3.68
C MET A 234 24.01 24.24 -4.09
N ASN A 235 24.90 23.30 -3.81
CA ASN A 235 26.32 23.38 -4.17
C ASN A 235 26.48 23.36 -5.70
N GLY A 236 27.25 24.31 -6.24
CA GLY A 236 27.44 24.48 -7.70
C GLY A 236 26.70 25.67 -8.29
N ILE A 237 25.72 26.22 -7.57
CA ILE A 237 24.99 27.44 -7.99
C ILE A 237 25.96 28.63 -8.05
N THR A 238 25.97 29.32 -9.20
CA THR A 238 26.74 30.56 -9.40
C THR A 238 25.85 31.79 -9.37
N ALA A 239 24.56 31.68 -9.67
CA ALA A 239 23.59 32.78 -9.58
C ALA A 239 22.47 32.42 -8.59
N THR A 240 22.72 32.61 -7.30
CA THR A 240 21.76 32.27 -6.25
C THR A 240 20.51 33.16 -6.28
N ASN A 241 19.36 32.56 -6.01
CA ASN A 241 18.11 33.27 -5.73
C ASN A 241 17.92 33.60 -4.23
N GLU A 242 18.92 33.29 -3.39
CA GLU A 242 18.96 33.44 -1.93
C GLU A 242 17.95 32.57 -1.15
N GLN A 243 17.26 31.63 -1.82
CA GLN A 243 16.39 30.64 -1.19
C GLN A 243 17.21 29.45 -0.67
N ILE A 244 16.70 28.75 0.34
CA ILE A 244 17.36 27.56 0.92
C ILE A 244 16.35 26.43 1.01
N PRO A 245 16.71 25.17 0.69
CA PRO A 245 15.78 24.06 0.80
C PRO A 245 15.28 23.87 2.24
N VAL A 246 13.98 23.81 2.39
CA VAL A 246 13.25 23.52 3.63
C VAL A 246 12.26 22.39 3.33
N PRO A 247 12.18 21.33 4.15
CA PRO A 247 11.21 20.27 3.94
C PRO A 247 9.76 20.78 3.82
N ALA A 248 9.06 20.37 2.77
CA ALA A 248 7.65 20.61 2.51
C ALA A 248 6.85 19.33 2.83
N VAL A 249 6.79 18.99 4.11
CA VAL A 249 6.14 17.75 4.60
C VAL A 249 4.70 17.65 4.11
N GLY A 250 4.36 16.52 3.50
CA GLY A 250 3.01 16.25 3.01
C GLY A 250 2.74 16.79 1.61
N TYR A 251 3.79 17.17 0.87
CA TYR A 251 3.69 17.36 -0.56
C TYR A 251 3.23 16.05 -1.22
N ALA A 252 2.13 16.11 -1.97
CA ALA A 252 1.52 14.94 -2.60
C ALA A 252 1.29 15.24 -4.09
N ALA A 253 2.08 14.60 -4.95
CA ALA A 253 2.02 14.72 -6.40
C ALA A 253 0.96 13.78 -6.99
N PRO A 254 -0.14 14.30 -7.59
CA PRO A 254 -1.20 13.50 -8.17
C PRO A 254 -0.85 13.10 -9.61
N ILE A 255 -0.48 11.84 -9.80
CA ILE A 255 -0.18 11.26 -11.11
C ILE A 255 -1.44 10.60 -11.64
N LYS A 256 -1.95 11.07 -12.78
CA LYS A 256 -3.17 10.53 -13.41
C LYS A 256 -2.97 9.05 -13.79
N LEU A 257 -3.88 8.18 -13.34
CA LEU A 257 -3.79 6.74 -13.60
C LEU A 257 -4.16 6.37 -15.04
N GLU A 258 -5.09 7.11 -15.63
CA GLU A 258 -5.62 6.91 -16.99
C GLU A 258 -5.30 8.14 -17.85
N PRO A 259 -4.10 8.21 -18.46
CA PRO A 259 -3.69 9.35 -19.27
C PRO A 259 -4.46 9.38 -20.60
N HIS A 260 -4.85 10.59 -21.01
CA HIS A 260 -5.45 10.86 -22.32
C HIS A 260 -4.76 12.06 -22.93
N THR A 261 -4.50 12.01 -24.24
CA THR A 261 -3.88 13.12 -24.96
C THR A 261 -4.78 14.35 -24.94
N ALA A 262 -4.24 15.51 -24.58
CA ALA A 262 -4.95 16.77 -24.62
C ALA A 262 -4.98 17.34 -26.05
N ALA A 263 -5.96 18.22 -26.32
CA ALA A 263 -6.04 18.90 -27.62
C ALA A 263 -4.87 19.87 -27.86
N ASN A 264 -4.29 20.43 -26.79
CA ASN A 264 -3.12 21.30 -26.82
C ASN A 264 -2.22 20.97 -25.62
N PRO A 265 -0.89 21.15 -25.74
CA PRO A 265 0.02 21.05 -24.61
C PRO A 265 -0.33 22.06 -23.51
N THR A 266 -0.06 21.69 -22.26
CA THR A 266 -0.28 22.53 -21.08
C THR A 266 1.06 22.95 -20.48
N THR A 267 1.26 24.27 -20.32
CA THR A 267 2.30 24.84 -19.46
C THR A 267 1.69 25.24 -18.13
N ILE A 268 2.52 25.25 -17.08
CA ILE A 268 2.08 25.60 -15.73
C ILE A 268 3.21 26.38 -15.08
N ASP A 269 2.90 27.53 -14.48
CA ASP A 269 3.82 28.23 -13.56
C ASP A 269 3.87 27.46 -12.21
N ALA A 270 4.33 26.20 -12.25
CA ALA A 270 4.47 25.26 -11.16
C ALA A 270 5.25 24.02 -11.62
N ALA A 271 5.40 23.04 -10.71
CA ALA A 271 5.80 21.71 -11.10
C ALA A 271 4.86 21.15 -12.20
N LEU A 272 5.45 20.48 -13.17
CA LEU A 272 4.76 19.73 -14.21
C LEU A 272 4.70 18.23 -13.85
N GLY A 273 5.56 17.79 -12.93
CA GLY A 273 5.61 16.40 -12.50
C GLY A 273 6.43 16.20 -11.22
N VAL A 274 6.80 14.95 -10.96
CA VAL A 274 7.59 14.55 -9.78
C VAL A 274 8.60 13.48 -10.18
N ALA A 275 9.82 13.56 -9.64
CA ALA A 275 10.83 12.53 -9.76
C ALA A 275 10.50 11.34 -8.82
N VAL A 276 11.10 10.17 -9.06
CA VAL A 276 10.84 8.98 -8.23
C VAL A 276 11.32 9.12 -6.78
N ASN A 277 12.21 10.06 -6.49
CA ASN A 277 12.58 10.48 -5.14
C ASN A 277 11.63 11.51 -4.52
N GLY A 278 10.46 11.74 -5.12
CA GLY A 278 9.45 12.63 -4.57
C GLY A 278 9.74 14.12 -4.72
N VAL A 279 10.80 14.51 -5.43
CA VAL A 279 11.15 15.91 -5.70
C VAL A 279 10.35 16.43 -6.90
N PRO A 280 9.74 17.63 -6.82
CA PRO A 280 9.01 18.22 -7.95
C PRO A 280 9.92 18.47 -9.17
N ILE A 281 9.35 18.35 -10.37
CA ILE A 281 10.02 18.66 -11.64
C ILE A 281 9.30 19.84 -12.29
N TYR A 282 10.04 20.91 -12.55
CA TYR A 282 9.60 22.11 -13.24
C TYR A 282 10.15 22.11 -14.68
N ASP A 283 9.61 22.97 -15.54
CA ASP A 283 10.22 23.23 -16.86
C ASP A 283 11.58 23.92 -16.73
N TYR A 284 12.28 24.18 -17.82
CA TYR A 284 13.65 24.73 -17.76
C TYR A 284 13.75 26.17 -17.21
N SER A 285 12.64 26.89 -17.07
CA SER A 285 12.65 28.34 -16.85
C SER A 285 12.59 28.78 -15.39
N ALA A 286 13.14 29.97 -15.16
CA ALA A 286 13.11 30.71 -13.90
C ALA A 286 11.89 31.65 -13.79
N ALA A 287 10.99 31.61 -14.77
CA ALA A 287 9.87 32.54 -14.94
C ALA A 287 8.55 31.77 -14.96
N GLY A 288 7.43 32.49 -15.09
CA GLY A 288 6.10 31.87 -15.20
C GLY A 288 5.91 31.13 -16.53
N GLU A 289 4.65 31.02 -16.98
CA GLU A 289 4.32 30.22 -18.17
C GLU A 289 5.20 30.51 -19.39
N LEU A 290 5.69 29.43 -20.02
CA LEU A 290 6.55 29.44 -21.19
C LEU A 290 5.83 29.84 -22.49
N ASP A 291 6.55 30.54 -23.37
CA ASP A 291 6.28 30.50 -24.81
C ASP A 291 6.87 29.20 -25.39
N LEU A 292 6.03 28.18 -25.49
CA LEU A 292 6.45 26.84 -25.91
C LEU A 292 7.17 26.78 -27.25
N PHE A 293 6.91 27.71 -28.15
CA PHE A 293 7.45 27.64 -29.52
C PHE A 293 8.72 28.46 -29.71
N ASN A 294 9.14 29.23 -28.69
CA ASN A 294 10.32 30.08 -28.75
C ASN A 294 11.16 29.91 -27.49
N TYR A 295 12.24 29.14 -27.59
CA TYR A 295 13.21 29.00 -26.52
C TYR A 295 13.83 30.36 -26.16
N ASP A 296 13.80 30.69 -24.88
CA ASP A 296 14.39 31.91 -24.31
C ASP A 296 15.53 31.57 -23.33
N PRO A 297 16.80 31.77 -23.72
CA PRO A 297 17.95 31.52 -22.84
C PRO A 297 18.06 32.51 -21.68
N SER A 298 17.32 33.63 -21.69
CA SER A 298 17.37 34.63 -20.61
C SER A 298 16.59 34.25 -19.37
N ILE A 299 15.73 33.22 -19.48
CA ILE A 299 15.00 32.62 -18.37
C ILE A 299 15.45 31.19 -18.08
N ASP A 300 16.41 30.63 -18.83
CA ASP A 300 16.86 29.25 -18.66
C ASP A 300 17.72 29.10 -17.39
N THR A 301 17.22 28.35 -16.41
CA THR A 301 17.88 28.15 -15.10
C THR A 301 19.29 27.55 -15.22
N VAL A 302 19.53 26.67 -16.19
CA VAL A 302 20.85 26.10 -16.47
C VAL A 302 21.78 27.18 -17.03
N LYS A 303 21.32 27.97 -18.00
CA LYS A 303 22.13 29.06 -18.59
C LYS A 303 22.40 30.20 -17.63
N LEU A 304 21.46 30.45 -16.72
CA LEU A 304 21.59 31.46 -15.68
C LEU A 304 22.52 31.01 -14.54
N GLY A 305 22.89 29.73 -14.47
CA GLY A 305 23.74 29.21 -13.39
C GLY A 305 23.02 29.10 -12.05
N GLN A 306 21.71 28.86 -12.10
CA GLN A 306 20.83 28.83 -10.91
C GLN A 306 20.69 27.43 -10.31
N LEU A 307 21.12 26.39 -11.03
CA LEU A 307 21.01 25.01 -10.57
C LEU A 307 22.29 24.53 -9.89
N ASP A 308 22.10 23.63 -8.94
CA ASP A 308 23.17 22.91 -8.27
C ASP A 308 23.72 21.76 -9.12
N ASN A 309 24.72 21.05 -8.58
CA ASN A 309 25.35 19.90 -9.23
C ASN A 309 24.37 18.75 -9.54
N CYS A 310 23.20 18.76 -8.91
CA CYS A 310 22.18 17.73 -8.97
C CYS A 310 21.01 18.10 -9.91
N GLY A 311 21.06 19.28 -10.55
CA GLY A 311 20.07 19.74 -11.52
C GLY A 311 18.86 20.45 -10.92
N GLY A 312 18.93 20.88 -9.67
CA GLY A 312 17.84 21.56 -8.97
C GLY A 312 18.27 22.77 -8.15
N HIS A 313 17.31 23.41 -7.50
CA HIS A 313 17.52 24.53 -6.57
C HIS A 313 16.29 24.71 -5.66
N ALA A 314 16.39 25.62 -4.68
CA ALA A 314 15.26 26.00 -3.85
C ALA A 314 14.40 27.10 -4.49
N GLY A 315 13.08 26.93 -4.52
CA GLY A 315 12.11 27.90 -5.01
C GLY A 315 11.68 28.97 -4.03
N ARG A 316 10.69 29.79 -4.43
CA ARG A 316 10.05 30.79 -3.54
C ARG A 316 9.35 30.18 -2.32
N GLY A 317 8.95 28.92 -2.42
CA GLY A 317 8.44 28.16 -1.29
C GLY A 317 9.54 27.65 -0.36
N ASP A 318 10.82 27.98 -0.60
CA ASP A 318 11.96 27.29 0.00
C ASP A 318 11.85 25.75 -0.22
N ASP A 319 11.18 25.29 -1.28
CA ASP A 319 11.11 23.88 -1.68
C ASP A 319 12.20 23.57 -2.69
N TYR A 320 12.88 22.43 -2.55
CA TYR A 320 13.83 22.00 -3.56
C TYR A 320 13.11 21.34 -4.73
N HIS A 321 13.51 21.66 -5.96
CA HIS A 321 12.95 21.06 -7.17
C HIS A 321 13.96 21.05 -8.32
N TYR A 322 13.73 20.17 -9.29
CA TYR A 322 14.55 20.04 -10.49
C TYR A 322 14.03 20.90 -11.64
N HIS A 323 14.94 21.50 -12.39
CA HIS A 323 14.68 22.09 -13.72
C HIS A 323 15.47 21.37 -14.83
N ALA A 324 16.37 20.47 -14.45
CA ALA A 324 17.19 19.65 -15.35
C ALA A 324 17.24 18.20 -14.84
N ALA A 325 18.05 17.37 -15.49
CA ALA A 325 18.21 15.98 -15.11
C ALA A 325 18.59 15.82 -13.61
N PRO A 326 17.86 14.99 -12.83
CA PRO A 326 18.13 14.75 -11.41
C PRO A 326 19.35 13.82 -11.23
N THR A 327 20.54 14.31 -11.59
CA THR A 327 21.76 13.51 -11.75
C THR A 327 22.19 12.79 -10.48
N CYS A 328 22.07 13.46 -9.31
CA CYS A 328 22.46 12.87 -8.03
C CYS A 328 21.50 11.75 -7.60
N MET A 329 20.19 11.93 -7.78
CA MET A 329 19.22 10.86 -7.57
C MET A 329 19.53 9.69 -8.49
N MET A 330 19.69 9.93 -9.80
CA MET A 330 20.01 8.85 -10.76
C MET A 330 21.29 8.10 -10.37
N ALA A 331 22.34 8.81 -9.93
CA ALA A 331 23.59 8.20 -9.49
C ALA A 331 23.46 7.35 -8.22
N SER A 332 22.42 7.59 -7.42
CA SER A 332 22.14 6.87 -6.17
C SER A 332 21.23 5.65 -6.35
N MET A 333 20.61 5.46 -7.52
CA MET A 333 19.75 4.32 -7.82
C MET A 333 20.59 3.07 -8.14
N GLU A 334 20.48 2.01 -7.33
CA GLU A 334 21.32 0.80 -7.45
C GLU A 334 21.12 0.00 -8.75
N ASN A 335 19.89 -0.01 -9.29
CA ASN A 335 19.50 -0.80 -10.46
C ASN A 335 19.01 0.08 -11.62
N LEU A 336 19.62 1.26 -11.79
CA LEU A 336 19.28 2.15 -12.89
C LEU A 336 19.60 1.51 -14.25
N THR A 337 18.58 1.41 -15.10
CA THR A 337 18.66 0.96 -16.49
C THR A 337 17.98 1.98 -17.41
N ASP A 338 18.13 1.83 -18.73
CA ASP A 338 17.43 2.69 -19.68
C ASP A 338 15.89 2.48 -19.65
N GLU A 339 15.41 1.33 -19.14
CA GLU A 339 13.99 1.05 -18.89
C GLU A 339 13.46 1.69 -17.59
N SER A 340 14.34 2.26 -16.76
CA SER A 340 13.95 2.84 -15.49
C SER A 340 13.19 4.15 -15.68
N ILE A 341 12.06 4.26 -14.98
CA ILE A 341 11.29 5.49 -14.90
C ILE A 341 11.94 6.39 -13.84
N ILE A 342 12.30 7.60 -14.23
CA ILE A 342 13.01 8.61 -13.43
C ILE A 342 12.02 9.58 -12.77
N GLY A 343 10.81 9.68 -13.32
CA GLY A 343 9.73 10.50 -12.79
C GLY A 343 8.43 10.33 -13.56
N TRP A 344 7.45 11.16 -13.23
CA TRP A 344 6.11 11.13 -13.82
C TRP A 344 5.61 12.55 -14.02
N GLY A 345 5.07 12.84 -15.21
CA GLY A 345 4.25 14.03 -15.44
C GLY A 345 2.90 13.90 -14.73
N TYR A 346 2.31 15.02 -14.31
CA TYR A 346 0.98 15.00 -13.67
C TYR A 346 -0.14 14.55 -14.60
N ASP A 347 0.08 14.62 -15.91
CA ASP A 347 -0.80 14.06 -16.92
C ASP A 347 -0.75 12.53 -17.01
N GLY A 348 0.14 11.88 -16.27
CA GLY A 348 0.24 10.43 -16.12
C GLY A 348 1.27 9.77 -17.03
N TYR A 349 2.04 10.51 -17.83
CA TYR A 349 3.10 9.93 -18.67
C TYR A 349 4.45 9.85 -17.92
N PRO A 350 5.22 8.76 -18.09
CA PRO A 350 6.51 8.60 -17.41
C PRO A 350 7.60 9.48 -18.02
N LEU A 351 8.58 9.83 -17.20
CA LEU A 351 9.85 10.43 -17.59
C LEU A 351 10.95 9.36 -17.55
N TYR A 352 11.64 9.17 -18.67
CA TYR A 352 12.78 8.28 -18.82
C TYR A 352 14.11 9.05 -18.85
N GLY A 353 15.21 8.31 -18.77
CA GLY A 353 16.57 8.84 -18.89
C GLY A 353 16.93 9.35 -20.29
N PHE A 354 18.22 9.43 -20.57
CA PHE A 354 18.79 9.99 -21.81
C PHE A 354 18.71 9.08 -23.04
N ASN A 355 18.33 7.82 -22.86
CA ASN A 355 18.20 6.82 -23.92
C ASN A 355 16.76 6.31 -23.99
N HIS A 356 16.42 5.66 -25.09
CA HIS A 356 15.20 4.85 -25.21
C HIS A 356 15.26 3.65 -24.26
N PRO A 357 14.10 3.10 -23.85
CA PRO A 357 14.04 1.92 -22.98
C PRO A 357 14.83 0.70 -23.49
N ASP A 358 14.95 0.54 -24.81
CA ASP A 358 15.75 -0.52 -25.44
C ASP A 358 17.27 -0.28 -25.42
N GLY A 359 17.71 0.83 -24.80
CA GLY A 359 19.10 1.27 -24.70
C GLY A 359 19.63 2.00 -25.94
N SER A 360 18.81 2.22 -26.96
CA SER A 360 19.21 3.05 -28.11
C SER A 360 19.29 4.54 -27.72
N ALA A 361 20.25 5.24 -28.31
CA ALA A 361 20.45 6.66 -28.03
C ALA A 361 19.35 7.52 -28.67
N ILE A 362 18.87 8.51 -27.94
CA ILE A 362 18.01 9.57 -28.47
C ILE A 362 18.89 10.51 -29.31
N VAL A 363 18.59 10.65 -30.60
CA VAL A 363 19.32 11.57 -31.48
C VAL A 363 18.64 12.92 -31.58
N GLU A 364 19.39 13.93 -32.04
CA GLU A 364 18.86 15.28 -32.20
C GLU A 364 17.65 15.30 -33.13
N GLY A 365 16.54 15.85 -32.64
CA GLY A 365 15.26 15.92 -33.36
C GLY A 365 14.31 14.74 -33.14
N ASP A 366 14.69 13.72 -32.36
CA ASP A 366 13.78 12.62 -32.02
C ASP A 366 12.65 13.08 -31.08
N LEU A 367 12.98 13.92 -30.09
CA LEU A 367 12.03 14.39 -29.10
C LEU A 367 11.14 15.51 -29.66
N GLU A 368 9.85 15.41 -29.36
CA GLU A 368 8.83 16.38 -29.72
C GLU A 368 8.88 17.63 -28.81
N LEU A 369 7.96 18.58 -29.06
CA LEU A 369 7.87 19.88 -28.38
C LEU A 369 8.00 19.80 -26.86
N CYS A 370 7.36 18.84 -26.19
CA CYS A 370 7.40 18.72 -24.72
C CYS A 370 8.53 17.81 -24.21
N ASN A 371 9.58 17.58 -25.00
CA ASN A 371 10.69 16.67 -24.70
C ASN A 371 10.27 15.21 -24.55
N GLY A 372 9.37 14.74 -25.41
CA GLY A 372 8.81 13.39 -25.33
C GLY A 372 8.73 12.67 -26.67
N TYR A 373 8.25 11.44 -26.60
CA TYR A 373 8.17 10.51 -27.73
C TYR A 373 6.99 9.55 -27.54
N PRO A 374 6.33 9.07 -28.62
CA PRO A 374 5.30 8.04 -28.54
C PRO A 374 5.79 6.75 -27.85
N ASP A 375 4.94 6.16 -27.02
CA ASP A 375 5.28 4.96 -26.25
C ASP A 375 4.26 3.84 -26.48
N GLU A 376 4.71 2.62 -26.71
CA GLU A 376 3.81 1.48 -26.96
C GLU A 376 3.07 1.03 -25.69
N THR A 377 3.68 1.21 -24.51
CA THR A 377 3.12 0.78 -23.22
C THR A 377 2.21 1.85 -22.63
N TYR A 378 2.60 3.12 -22.76
CA TYR A 378 1.96 4.24 -22.08
C TYR A 378 1.27 5.21 -23.03
N GLY A 379 1.35 5.00 -24.34
CA GLY A 379 0.90 5.93 -25.38
C GLY A 379 1.89 7.07 -25.62
N TYR A 380 2.53 7.58 -24.57
CA TYR A 380 3.55 8.62 -24.63
C TYR A 380 4.53 8.50 -23.46
N ARG A 381 5.74 9.02 -23.63
CA ARG A 381 6.73 9.19 -22.55
C ARG A 381 7.56 10.45 -22.75
N TYR A 382 8.02 11.04 -21.66
CA TYR A 382 9.02 12.11 -21.66
C TYR A 382 10.42 11.54 -21.51
N HIS A 383 11.42 12.33 -21.88
CA HIS A 383 12.83 11.99 -21.71
C HIS A 383 13.64 13.15 -21.12
N LEU A 384 14.75 12.79 -20.49
CA LEU A 384 15.81 13.72 -20.19
C LEU A 384 16.63 14.03 -21.45
N SER A 385 17.19 15.23 -21.52
CA SER A 385 18.10 15.66 -22.59
C SER A 385 19.24 16.51 -22.04
N THR A 386 20.35 16.58 -22.77
CA THR A 386 21.51 17.42 -22.39
C THR A 386 21.43 18.84 -22.97
N THR A 387 20.45 19.08 -23.84
CA THR A 387 20.09 20.39 -24.41
C THR A 387 18.71 20.79 -23.93
N PRO A 388 18.37 22.10 -23.95
CA PRO A 388 17.02 22.56 -23.63
C PRO A 388 15.97 21.76 -24.41
N PRO A 389 14.86 21.39 -23.75
CA PRO A 389 14.43 21.80 -22.42
C PRO A 389 14.98 20.98 -21.23
N TYR A 390 15.93 20.06 -21.43
CA TYR A 390 16.59 19.20 -20.42
C TYR A 390 15.71 18.13 -19.74
N VAL A 391 14.47 18.49 -19.46
CA VAL A 391 13.35 17.70 -18.95
C VAL A 391 12.11 18.08 -19.78
N PHE A 392 10.91 17.60 -19.43
CA PHE A 392 9.70 18.04 -20.13
C PHE A 392 9.35 19.50 -19.81
N GLN A 393 9.03 20.28 -20.85
CA GLN A 393 8.63 21.71 -20.71
C GLN A 393 7.11 21.94 -20.79
N CYS A 394 6.34 20.90 -21.06
CA CYS A 394 4.87 20.93 -21.06
C CYS A 394 4.30 19.53 -20.86
N LEU A 395 3.00 19.49 -20.55
CA LEU A 395 2.22 18.26 -20.47
C LEU A 395 1.41 18.08 -21.75
N VAL A 396 1.54 16.93 -22.42
CA VAL A 396 0.77 16.57 -23.62
C VAL A 396 -0.56 15.89 -23.30
N GLY A 397 -0.71 15.38 -22.08
CA GLY A 397 -1.95 14.77 -21.62
C GLY A 397 -2.88 15.75 -20.90
N GLU A 398 -4.13 15.31 -20.71
CA GLU A 398 -5.14 16.03 -19.95
C GLU A 398 -4.79 16.09 -18.46
N VAL A 399 -4.64 17.29 -17.94
CA VAL A 399 -4.35 17.56 -16.52
C VAL A 399 -5.44 18.44 -15.90
N ASP A 400 -5.81 18.16 -14.64
CA ASP A 400 -6.63 19.07 -13.84
C ASP A 400 -5.70 20.00 -13.04
N THR A 401 -5.53 21.24 -13.51
CA THR A 401 -4.63 22.21 -12.90
C THR A 401 -5.11 22.71 -11.53
N ASN A 402 -6.35 22.43 -11.14
CA ASN A 402 -6.90 22.86 -9.85
C ASN A 402 -6.44 22.00 -8.67
N VAL A 403 -5.96 20.77 -8.93
CA VAL A 403 -5.56 19.81 -7.89
C VAL A 403 -4.04 19.67 -7.76
N LEU A 404 -3.27 20.40 -8.57
CA LEU A 404 -1.82 20.28 -8.56
C LEU A 404 -1.21 20.88 -7.28
N PRO A 405 -0.26 20.19 -6.65
CA PRO A 405 0.33 20.63 -5.41
C PRO A 405 1.20 21.85 -5.66
N ARG A 406 1.16 22.78 -4.71
CA ARG A 406 2.05 23.95 -4.66
C ARG A 406 2.59 24.05 -3.26
N VAL A 407 3.90 24.26 -3.14
CA VAL A 407 4.49 24.55 -1.82
C VAL A 407 4.27 26.04 -1.52
N ALA A 408 3.50 26.31 -0.48
CA ALA A 408 3.28 27.67 -0.03
C ALA A 408 4.55 28.26 0.62
N PRO A 409 4.78 29.57 0.49
CA PRO A 409 5.81 30.26 1.25
C PRO A 409 5.65 30.04 2.76
N LEU A 410 6.76 30.04 3.49
CA LEU A 410 6.74 29.86 4.94
C LEU A 410 5.92 30.95 5.63
N THR A 411 5.07 30.54 6.58
CA THR A 411 4.31 31.46 7.42
C THR A 411 5.28 32.22 8.33
N GLY A 412 5.14 33.55 8.36
CA GLY A 412 6.03 34.45 9.12
C GLY A 412 7.28 34.90 8.34
N GLY A 413 7.63 34.23 7.23
CA GLY A 413 8.80 34.53 6.39
C GLY A 413 8.49 35.47 5.22
N ALA A 414 7.68 36.52 5.43
CA ALA A 414 7.32 37.45 4.35
C ALA A 414 8.53 38.17 3.74
N ASP A 415 9.59 38.34 4.53
CA ASP A 415 10.91 38.82 4.12
C ASP A 415 11.63 37.89 3.14
N ARG A 416 11.32 36.59 3.15
CA ARG A 416 11.83 35.60 2.19
C ARG A 416 11.03 35.52 0.89
N GLY A 417 9.81 36.07 0.87
CA GLY A 417 8.96 36.08 -0.33
C GLY A 417 9.36 37.13 -1.38
N ASP A 418 10.08 38.19 -0.99
CA ASP A 418 10.55 39.29 -1.86
C ASP A 418 12.10 39.36 -1.88
N LEU A 419 12.77 38.21 -2.06
CA LEU A 419 14.21 38.21 -2.24
C LEU A 419 14.59 38.86 -3.58
N ARG A 420 15.63 39.69 -3.53
CA ARG A 420 16.25 40.43 -4.63
C ARG A 420 17.67 39.90 -4.80
N PRO A 421 17.84 38.80 -5.55
CA PRO A 421 19.15 38.18 -5.71
C PRO A 421 20.18 39.12 -6.34
N PRO A 422 21.48 38.84 -6.16
CA PRO A 422 22.56 39.65 -6.70
C PRO A 422 22.44 39.85 -8.22
N ALA A 423 22.86 41.02 -8.67
CA ALA A 423 23.14 41.22 -10.09
C ALA A 423 24.48 40.53 -10.42
N GLY A 424 24.40 39.33 -10.99
CA GLY A 424 25.54 38.53 -11.43
C GLY A 424 25.98 37.44 -10.45
N ASP A 425 27.10 36.80 -10.76
CA ASP A 425 27.53 35.59 -10.08
C ASP A 425 28.05 35.82 -8.65
N VAL A 426 27.81 34.84 -7.80
CA VAL A 426 28.41 34.67 -6.46
C VAL A 426 29.56 33.68 -6.52
N GLN A 427 30.40 33.69 -5.48
CA GLN A 427 31.55 32.81 -5.33
C GLN A 427 31.40 31.96 -4.08
N ASN A 428 32.06 30.80 -4.05
CA ASN A 428 32.14 29.91 -2.89
C ASN A 428 30.78 29.58 -2.26
N LEU A 429 29.73 29.47 -3.08
CA LEU A 429 28.43 29.07 -2.56
C LEU A 429 28.53 27.66 -2.01
N THR A 430 28.18 27.51 -0.74
CA THR A 430 28.16 26.23 -0.05
C THR A 430 26.86 26.04 0.70
N HIS A 431 26.34 24.82 0.70
CA HIS A 431 25.26 24.39 1.56
C HIS A 431 25.70 23.19 2.41
N THR A 432 25.36 23.24 3.70
CA THR A 432 25.79 22.25 4.68
C THR A 432 24.65 21.94 5.65
N VAL A 433 24.63 20.69 6.12
CA VAL A 433 23.72 20.20 7.16
C VAL A 433 24.57 19.71 8.34
N SER A 434 24.36 20.25 9.53
CA SER A 434 25.02 19.75 10.75
C SER A 434 24.18 18.69 11.45
N SER A 435 24.80 17.95 12.38
CA SER A 435 24.18 16.82 13.08
C SER A 435 22.99 17.19 13.97
N ASP A 436 22.84 18.47 14.32
CA ASP A 436 21.68 19.03 15.03
C ASP A 436 20.55 19.47 14.08
N GLY A 437 20.67 19.20 12.78
CA GLY A 437 19.70 19.55 11.75
C GLY A 437 19.77 21.01 11.30
N LYS A 438 20.71 21.82 11.81
CA LYS A 438 20.94 23.17 11.29
C LYS A 438 21.45 23.10 9.86
N ARG A 439 20.87 23.94 9.00
CA ARG A 439 21.25 24.06 7.59
C ARG A 439 21.77 25.45 7.32
N THR A 440 22.82 25.54 6.53
CA THR A 440 23.47 26.82 6.20
C THR A 440 23.82 26.84 4.74
N MET A 441 23.27 27.82 4.02
CA MET A 441 23.76 28.25 2.72
C MET A 441 24.58 29.52 2.90
N SER A 442 25.80 29.58 2.37
CA SER A 442 26.67 30.77 2.42
C SER A 442 27.35 31.01 1.09
N TYR A 443 27.64 32.27 0.75
CA TYR A 443 28.27 32.67 -0.51
C TYR A 443 28.95 34.03 -0.38
N ASP A 444 29.92 34.28 -1.26
CA ASP A 444 30.64 35.55 -1.34
C ASP A 444 30.15 36.37 -2.53
N TYR A 445 29.87 37.66 -2.31
CA TYR A 445 29.52 38.61 -3.35
C TYR A 445 30.22 39.94 -3.12
N GLN A 446 30.95 40.41 -4.13
CA GLN A 446 31.71 41.67 -4.10
C GLN A 446 32.66 41.83 -2.89
N GLY A 447 33.25 40.72 -2.42
CA GLY A 447 34.20 40.70 -1.30
C GLY A 447 33.56 40.62 0.08
N GLU A 448 32.23 40.54 0.16
CA GLU A 448 31.47 40.34 1.39
C GLU A 448 30.86 38.94 1.41
N ASN A 449 30.81 38.33 2.60
CA ASN A 449 30.14 37.06 2.82
C ASN A 449 28.68 37.27 3.25
N TYR A 450 27.79 36.47 2.67
CA TYR A 450 26.35 36.42 2.90
C TYR A 450 25.93 34.99 3.22
N TYR A 451 24.81 34.85 3.93
CA TYR A 451 24.31 33.54 4.34
C TYR A 451 22.82 33.54 4.66
N VAL A 452 22.24 32.35 4.56
CA VAL A 452 20.94 31.99 5.13
C VAL A 452 21.15 30.72 5.93
N THR A 453 20.70 30.72 7.18
CA THR A 453 20.72 29.53 8.03
C THR A 453 19.39 29.36 8.74
N TYR A 454 19.03 28.11 8.98
CA TYR A 454 17.94 27.80 9.89
C TYR A 454 18.21 26.54 10.71
N THR A 455 17.58 26.46 11.88
CA THR A 455 17.55 25.25 12.72
C THR A 455 16.11 24.84 12.96
N PRO A 456 15.74 23.56 12.85
CA PRO A 456 14.42 23.08 13.26
C PRO A 456 14.09 23.47 14.70
N SER A 457 12.90 24.01 14.93
CA SER A 457 12.43 24.42 16.25
C SER A 457 12.16 23.18 17.11
N THR A 458 12.64 23.21 18.36
CA THR A 458 12.36 22.15 19.35
C THR A 458 11.00 22.33 20.04
N GLU A 459 10.38 23.52 19.88
CA GLU A 459 9.13 23.87 20.54
C GLU A 459 7.89 23.66 19.64
N LYS A 460 8.05 23.79 18.32
CA LYS A 460 6.97 23.67 17.35
C LYS A 460 7.40 22.84 16.15
N ALA A 461 6.64 21.78 15.87
CA ALA A 461 6.84 20.97 14.67
C ALA A 461 6.70 21.82 13.41
N ASN A 462 7.54 21.54 12.40
CA ASN A 462 7.59 22.22 11.12
C ASN A 462 7.80 23.74 11.21
N CYS A 463 8.37 24.22 12.30
CA CYS A 463 8.87 25.59 12.43
C CYS A 463 10.39 25.58 12.51
N TYR A 464 11.01 26.67 12.08
CA TYR A 464 12.45 26.81 11.93
C TYR A 464 12.90 28.18 12.41
N GLU A 465 13.99 28.22 13.17
CA GLU A 465 14.62 29.45 13.62
C GLU A 465 15.63 29.90 12.56
N PHE A 466 15.28 30.95 11.81
CA PHE A 466 16.10 31.52 10.74
C PHE A 466 17.02 32.63 11.25
N GLU A 467 18.20 32.69 10.65
CA GLU A 467 19.07 33.86 10.63
C GLU A 467 19.61 34.04 9.20
N MET A 468 19.53 35.26 8.67
CA MET A 468 20.04 35.56 7.33
C MET A 468 20.72 36.92 7.26
N LYS A 469 21.82 36.96 6.53
CA LYS A 469 22.48 38.16 6.03
C LYS A 469 22.49 38.03 4.51
N ALA A 470 21.51 38.62 3.82
CA ALA A 470 21.32 38.47 2.38
C ALA A 470 21.51 39.82 1.66
N ILE A 471 21.64 39.80 0.35
CA ILE A 471 21.73 41.03 -0.45
C ILE A 471 20.36 41.72 -0.46
N SER A 472 19.29 40.94 -0.50
CA SER A 472 17.89 41.38 -0.42
C SER A 472 17.60 42.38 0.71
N ASN A 473 18.31 42.25 1.84
CA ASN A 473 18.12 43.09 3.03
C ASN A 473 19.26 44.11 3.24
N ASN A 474 20.01 44.42 2.19
CA ASN A 474 21.20 45.29 2.20
C ASN A 474 22.30 44.80 3.17
N GLY A 475 22.40 43.49 3.38
CA GLY A 475 23.40 42.88 4.27
C GLY A 475 23.11 43.07 5.77
N ALA A 476 21.90 43.48 6.14
CA ALA A 476 21.47 43.49 7.54
C ALA A 476 21.21 42.06 8.03
N ILE A 477 21.48 41.78 9.30
CA ILE A 477 21.10 40.48 9.89
C ILE A 477 19.61 40.52 10.21
N GLN A 478 18.88 39.52 9.74
CA GLN A 478 17.47 39.28 10.05
C GLN A 478 17.33 37.92 10.73
N THR A 479 16.45 37.85 11.71
CA THR A 479 16.10 36.61 12.41
C THR A 479 14.59 36.47 12.53
N GLY A 480 14.10 35.24 12.54
CA GLY A 480 12.68 34.98 12.67
C GLY A 480 12.37 33.49 12.80
N THR A 481 11.21 33.18 13.36
CA THR A 481 10.67 31.81 13.39
C THR A 481 9.68 31.67 12.24
N TYR A 482 9.98 30.81 11.28
CA TYR A 482 9.13 30.58 10.10
C TYR A 482 8.61 29.16 10.08
N CYS A 483 7.36 28.95 9.68
CA CYS A 483 6.70 27.65 9.77
C CYS A 483 6.08 27.21 8.45
N ARG A 484 6.05 25.89 8.23
CA ARG A 484 5.37 25.23 7.11
C ARG A 484 3.90 24.98 7.43
#